data_AF-A0A1Y1LLH0-F1
#
_entry.id   AF-A0A1Y1LLH0-F1
#
_cell.length_a   1.000
_cell.length_b   1.000
_cell.length_c   1.000
_cell.angle_alpha   90.00
_cell.angle_beta   90.00
_cell.angle_gamma   90.00
#
_symmetry.space_group_name_H-M   'P 1'
#
loop_
_entity.id
_entity.type
_entity.pdbx_description
1 polymer ?
#
loop_
_entity_poly.entity_id
_entity_poly.type
_entity_poly.pdbx_seq_one_letter_code
_entity_poly.pdbx_strand_id
1 'polypeptide(L)'
;QEQVQQLMNYLWDNFLQLYDADEIFLMGVGNAYLGVKVLLINRDCKSKLFGVVNFVTGNLRPVKSDIDPDLSLWYKENSRVYVAGDHACWSDHDLTKKVQKRRFGTVVRSPKLGLNKMMQEHADEVQGWILSRVSATSRGDTTEEEDEDDGNGIGGVRAG
;
A
#
# COMPACT_ATOMS: atom_id res chain seq x y z
N GLN A 1 17.10 9.33 15.29
CA GLN A 1 15.96 9.46 14.35
C GLN A 1 16.24 10.53 13.29
N GLU A 2 16.90 11.63 13.66
CA GLU A 2 17.23 12.74 12.75
C GLU A 2 17.91 12.31 11.44
N GLN A 3 18.92 11.43 11.49
CA GLN A 3 19.58 10.92 10.27
C GLN A 3 18.60 10.17 9.33
N VAL A 4 17.72 9.34 9.88
CA VAL A 4 16.71 8.62 9.08
C VAL A 4 15.72 9.61 8.47
N GLN A 5 15.33 10.64 9.22
CA GLN A 5 14.45 11.68 8.71
C GLN A 5 15.09 12.50 7.60
N GLN A 6 16.32 12.96 7.79
CA GLN A 6 17.09 13.66 6.77
C GLN A 6 17.21 12.81 5.50
N LEU A 7 17.55 11.52 5.64
CA LEU A 7 17.66 10.61 4.51
C LEU A 7 16.34 10.43 3.77
N MET A 8 15.25 10.13 4.49
CA MET A 8 13.94 9.90 3.86
C MET A 8 13.41 11.16 3.18
N ASN A 9 13.55 12.31 3.83
CA ASN A 9 13.17 13.60 3.24
C ASN A 9 14.02 13.93 2.01
N TYR A 10 15.34 13.70 2.08
CA TYR A 10 16.23 13.95 0.95
C TYR A 10 15.88 13.07 -0.26
N LEU A 11 15.64 11.77 -0.05
CA LEU A 11 15.23 10.85 -1.11
C LEU A 11 13.89 11.25 -1.73
N TRP A 12 12.95 11.71 -0.91
CA TRP A 12 11.66 12.18 -1.40
C TRP A 12 11.79 13.47 -2.21
N ASP A 13 12.34 14.50 -1.59
CA ASP A 13 12.35 15.88 -2.13
C ASP A 13 13.21 15.99 -3.40
N ASN A 14 14.28 15.19 -3.51
CA ASN A 14 15.25 15.31 -4.61
C ASN A 14 15.13 14.23 -5.68
N PHE A 15 14.37 13.17 -5.43
CA PHE A 15 14.23 12.06 -6.38
C PHE A 15 12.77 11.67 -6.55
N LEU A 16 12.14 11.09 -5.53
CA LEU A 16 10.83 10.43 -5.69
C LEU A 16 9.70 11.41 -6.06
N GLN A 17 9.66 12.60 -5.45
CA GLN A 17 8.65 13.60 -5.75
C GLN A 17 8.74 14.11 -7.20
N LEU A 18 9.93 14.09 -7.79
CA LEU A 18 10.20 14.66 -9.11
C LEU A 18 9.90 13.67 -10.25
N TYR A 19 9.73 12.37 -9.96
CA TYR A 19 9.31 11.41 -10.96
C TYR A 19 7.83 11.58 -11.32
N ASP A 20 7.48 11.39 -12.59
CA ASP A 20 6.10 11.34 -13.09
C ASP A 20 5.37 10.03 -12.70
N ALA A 21 6.02 9.16 -11.94
CA ALA A 21 5.42 7.94 -11.44
C ALA A 21 4.51 8.24 -10.25
N ASP A 22 3.21 7.95 -10.41
CA ASP A 22 2.21 8.06 -9.35
C ASP A 22 1.87 6.70 -8.69
N GLU A 23 2.54 5.62 -9.14
CA GLU A 23 2.32 4.24 -8.68
C GLU A 23 3.46 3.76 -7.76
N ILE A 24 3.88 4.58 -6.80
CA ILE A 24 5.02 4.25 -5.93
C ILE A 24 4.57 3.33 -4.80
N PHE A 25 5.29 2.23 -4.60
CA PHE A 25 5.16 1.38 -3.42
C PHE A 25 6.34 1.56 -2.48
N LEU A 26 6.07 1.75 -1.19
CA LEU A 26 7.11 1.77 -0.16
C LEU A 26 7.19 0.42 0.55
N MET A 27 8.39 -0.14 0.64
CA MET A 27 8.64 -1.38 1.39
C MET A 27 9.61 -1.15 2.55
N GLY A 28 9.11 -1.31 3.78
CA GLY A 28 9.91 -1.20 5.00
C GLY A 28 10.25 -2.58 5.58
N VAL A 29 11.52 -2.98 5.49
CA VAL A 29 12.00 -4.28 5.99
C VAL A 29 12.76 -4.09 7.31
N GLY A 30 12.33 -4.77 8.38
CA GLY A 30 12.92 -4.66 9.70
C GLY A 30 12.83 -3.24 10.26
N ASN A 31 13.97 -2.65 10.62
CA ASN A 31 14.03 -1.28 11.15
C ASN A 31 13.74 -0.20 10.10
N ALA A 32 13.84 -0.51 8.80
CA ALA A 32 13.58 0.46 7.73
C ALA A 32 12.11 0.92 7.68
N TYR A 33 11.18 0.14 8.25
CA TYR A 33 9.79 0.54 8.42
C TYR A 33 9.64 1.87 9.20
N LEU A 34 10.60 2.19 10.09
CA LEU A 34 10.63 3.48 10.78
C LEU A 34 10.88 4.65 9.81
N GLY A 35 11.69 4.44 8.77
CA GLY A 35 11.90 5.42 7.71
C GLY A 35 10.62 5.67 6.90
N VAL A 36 9.89 4.60 6.56
CA VAL A 36 8.57 4.70 5.91
C VAL A 36 7.61 5.55 6.75
N LYS A 37 7.51 5.26 8.06
CA LYS A 37 6.72 6.10 8.98
C LYS A 37 7.17 7.56 8.92
N VAL A 38 8.48 7.81 9.00
CA VAL A 38 9.04 9.17 9.05
C VAL A 38 8.73 9.93 7.76
N LEU A 39 8.79 9.29 6.60
CA LEU A 39 8.38 9.90 5.35
C LEU A 39 6.89 10.27 5.37
N LEU A 40 6.02 9.32 5.71
CA LEU A 40 4.56 9.50 5.72
C LEU A 40 4.08 10.64 6.65
N ILE A 41 4.80 10.93 7.73
CA ILE A 41 4.41 11.99 8.68
C ILE A 41 5.04 13.36 8.35
N ASN A 42 6.11 13.40 7.55
CA ASN A 42 6.88 14.64 7.29
C ASN A 42 6.71 15.17 5.87
N ARG A 43 6.11 14.40 4.95
CA ARG A 43 5.93 14.78 3.55
C ARG A 43 4.53 14.46 3.07
N ASP A 44 3.99 15.36 2.25
CA ASP A 44 2.78 15.10 1.50
C ASP A 44 3.11 14.18 0.32
N CYS A 45 3.06 12.88 0.60
CA CYS A 45 3.43 11.82 -0.35
C CYS A 45 2.25 10.94 -0.74
N LYS A 46 1.12 11.00 -0.02
CA LYS A 46 0.00 10.06 -0.15
C LYS A 46 -0.54 9.96 -1.57
N SER A 47 -0.56 11.07 -2.30
CA SER A 47 -1.09 11.15 -3.67
C SER A 47 -0.30 10.32 -4.69
N LYS A 48 1.01 10.12 -4.46
CA LYS A 48 1.88 9.31 -5.34
C LYS A 48 2.10 7.88 -4.84
N LEU A 49 1.56 7.54 -3.66
CA LEU A 49 1.78 6.23 -3.06
C LEU A 49 0.59 5.31 -3.33
N PHE A 50 0.84 4.22 -4.04
CA PHE A 50 -0.15 3.17 -4.27
C PHE A 50 -0.22 2.15 -3.14
N GLY A 51 0.80 2.09 -2.28
CA GLY A 51 0.74 1.22 -1.13
C GLY A 51 2.01 1.18 -0.30
N VAL A 52 1.87 0.65 0.91
CA VAL A 52 2.95 0.46 1.86
C VAL A 52 2.99 -0.98 2.35
N VAL A 53 4.13 -1.65 2.23
CA VAL A 53 4.36 -2.99 2.76
C VAL A 53 5.43 -2.91 3.83
N ASN A 54 5.14 -3.41 5.03
CA ASN A 54 6.12 -3.44 6.12
C ASN A 54 6.27 -4.85 6.67
N PHE A 55 7.52 -5.25 6.90
CA PHE A 55 7.90 -6.48 7.58
C PHE A 55 8.57 -6.13 8.90
N VAL A 56 7.86 -6.32 10.01
CA VAL A 56 8.25 -5.83 11.33
C VAL A 56 8.56 -6.97 12.30
N THR A 57 9.75 -6.93 12.88
CA THR A 57 10.16 -7.81 13.99
C THR A 57 10.35 -7.06 15.31
N GLY A 58 10.44 -5.73 15.27
CA GLY A 58 10.60 -4.86 16.45
C GLY A 58 9.34 -4.11 16.84
N ASN A 59 9.45 -3.21 17.83
CA ASN A 59 8.31 -2.47 18.38
C ASN A 59 7.53 -1.70 17.31
N LEU A 60 6.24 -2.01 17.19
CA LEU A 60 5.30 -1.27 16.35
C LEU A 60 5.12 0.16 16.87
N ARG A 61 5.16 1.11 15.94
CA ARG A 61 4.97 2.54 16.15
C ARG A 61 3.80 3.02 15.32
N PRO A 62 2.92 3.86 15.89
CA PRO A 62 1.81 4.42 15.15
C PRO A 62 2.29 5.44 14.11
N VAL A 63 1.59 5.46 12.97
CA VAL A 63 1.62 6.48 11.92
C VAL A 63 0.41 7.39 12.12
N LYS A 64 0.66 8.59 12.63
CA LYS A 64 -0.32 9.65 12.82
C LYS A 64 0.35 10.99 12.57
N SER A 65 -0.42 11.95 12.09
CA SER A 65 -0.01 13.34 11.92
C SER A 65 -0.98 14.22 12.70
N ASP A 66 -0.47 15.30 13.27
CA ASP A 66 -1.31 16.32 13.91
C ASP A 66 -1.80 17.36 12.88
N ILE A 67 -1.26 17.32 11.64
CA ILE A 67 -1.60 18.22 10.53
C ILE A 67 -2.51 17.51 9.51
N ASP A 68 -2.28 16.20 9.29
CA ASP A 68 -3.08 15.36 8.39
C ASP A 68 -3.92 14.36 9.20
N PRO A 69 -5.19 14.68 9.52
CA PRO A 69 -6.04 13.83 10.33
C PRO A 69 -6.40 12.51 9.64
N ASP A 70 -6.36 12.48 8.30
CA ASP A 70 -6.74 11.32 7.49
C ASP A 70 -5.59 10.33 7.31
N LEU A 71 -4.35 10.71 7.66
CA LEU A 71 -3.17 9.86 7.49
C LEU A 71 -3.35 8.46 8.09
N SER A 72 -3.92 8.37 9.29
CA SER A 72 -4.13 7.08 9.95
C SER A 72 -5.17 6.21 9.23
N LEU A 73 -6.21 6.82 8.64
CA LEU A 73 -7.22 6.10 7.87
C LEU A 73 -6.64 5.64 6.54
N TRP A 74 -6.02 6.55 5.79
CA TRP A 74 -5.34 6.24 4.54
C TRP A 74 -4.30 5.14 4.72
N TYR A 75 -3.49 5.22 5.80
CA TYR A 75 -2.50 4.19 6.09
C TYR A 75 -3.14 2.84 6.43
N LYS A 76 -4.31 2.83 7.08
CA LYS A 76 -5.04 1.57 7.33
C LYS A 76 -5.43 0.89 6.01
N GLU A 77 -5.96 1.66 5.07
CA GLU A 77 -6.49 1.17 3.80
C GLU A 77 -5.40 0.81 2.79
N ASN A 78 -4.27 1.52 2.83
CA ASN A 78 -3.21 1.45 1.83
C ASN A 78 -1.93 0.76 2.33
N SER A 79 -1.99 0.03 3.45
CA SER A 79 -0.83 -0.72 3.93
C SER A 79 -1.11 -2.19 4.24
N ARG A 80 -0.04 -2.97 4.19
CA ARG A 80 0.09 -4.32 4.75
C ARG A 80 1.29 -4.32 5.70
N VAL A 81 1.06 -4.65 6.97
CA VAL A 81 2.09 -4.65 8.02
C VAL A 81 2.20 -6.06 8.59
N TYR A 82 3.10 -6.85 8.02
CA TYR A 82 3.40 -8.20 8.46
C TYR A 82 4.27 -8.16 9.71
N VAL A 83 3.84 -8.87 10.75
CA VAL A 83 4.53 -8.90 12.04
C VAL A 83 4.80 -10.35 12.42
N ALA A 84 6.02 -10.61 12.88
CA ALA A 84 6.45 -11.95 13.27
C ALA A 84 5.50 -12.60 14.29
N GLY A 85 5.34 -13.92 14.21
CA GLY A 85 4.33 -14.66 14.97
C GLY A 85 4.55 -14.68 16.48
N ASP A 86 5.78 -14.47 16.91
CA ASP A 86 6.27 -14.38 18.29
C ASP A 86 6.35 -12.93 18.82
N HIS A 87 5.93 -11.94 18.04
CA HIS A 87 5.99 -10.55 18.47
C HIS A 87 5.08 -10.31 19.69
N ALA A 88 5.57 -9.53 20.67
CA ALA A 88 4.90 -9.27 21.94
C ALA A 88 3.49 -8.67 21.80
N CYS A 89 3.18 -8.03 20.67
CA CYS A 89 1.85 -7.49 20.41
C CYS A 89 0.74 -8.54 20.29
N TRP A 90 1.10 -9.83 20.19
CA TRP A 90 0.14 -10.94 20.11
C TRP A 90 -0.12 -11.62 21.45
N SER A 91 0.79 -11.45 22.42
CA SER A 91 0.68 -12.06 23.75
C SER A 91 0.23 -11.07 24.81
N ASP A 92 0.56 -9.79 24.64
CA ASP A 92 0.14 -8.71 25.55
C ASP A 92 -1.23 -8.17 25.12
N HIS A 93 -2.20 -8.21 26.03
CA HIS A 93 -3.58 -7.80 25.77
C HIS A 93 -3.72 -6.31 25.43
N ASP A 94 -2.94 -5.44 26.07
CA ASP A 94 -2.98 -4.00 25.82
C ASP A 94 -2.34 -3.65 24.47
N LEU A 95 -1.25 -4.33 24.11
CA LEU A 95 -0.63 -4.21 22.80
C LEU A 95 -1.54 -4.76 21.70
N THR A 96 -2.22 -5.89 21.94
CA THR A 96 -3.17 -6.49 20.99
C THR A 96 -4.28 -5.49 20.63
N LYS A 97 -4.88 -4.84 21.64
CA LYS A 97 -5.89 -3.79 21.41
C LYS A 97 -5.31 -2.57 20.69
N LYS A 98 -4.04 -2.22 20.94
CA LYS A 98 -3.39 -1.08 20.29
C LYS A 98 -3.16 -1.34 18.80
N VAL A 99 -2.66 -2.52 18.41
CA VAL A 99 -2.29 -2.82 17.01
C VAL A 99 -3.50 -2.92 16.08
N GLN A 100 -4.71 -3.11 16.61
CA GLN A 100 -5.94 -3.08 15.83
C GLN A 100 -6.35 -1.65 15.41
N LYS A 101 -5.77 -0.60 16.01
CA LYS A 101 -6.10 0.80 15.68
C LYS A 101 -5.58 1.18 14.29
N ARG A 102 -6.32 2.05 13.59
CA ARG A 102 -6.03 2.53 12.22
C ARG A 102 -4.57 2.96 12.01
N ARG A 103 -4.02 3.70 12.97
CA ARG A 103 -2.63 4.20 12.99
C ARG A 103 -1.52 3.14 12.90
N PHE A 104 -1.82 1.85 12.97
CA PHE A 104 -0.85 0.76 12.78
C PHE A 104 -0.94 0.09 11.41
N GLY A 105 -1.84 0.54 10.53
CA GLY A 105 -2.02 -0.05 9.21
C GLY A 105 -2.89 -1.32 9.26
N THR A 106 -2.93 -2.06 8.16
CA THR A 106 -3.50 -3.42 8.17
C THR A 106 -2.44 -4.40 8.68
N VAL A 107 -2.45 -4.62 9.99
CA VAL A 107 -1.52 -5.53 10.66
C VAL A 107 -1.92 -6.97 10.39
N VAL A 108 -0.98 -7.76 9.87
CA VAL A 108 -1.12 -9.18 9.56
C VAL A 108 -0.12 -9.96 10.43
N ARG A 109 -0.62 -10.94 11.16
CA ARG A 109 0.24 -11.85 11.93
C ARG A 109 0.83 -12.89 11.00
N SER A 110 2.15 -12.94 10.91
CA SER A 110 2.85 -14.01 10.20
C SER A 110 2.89 -15.29 11.04
N PRO A 111 2.77 -16.48 10.45
CA PRO A 111 3.03 -17.73 11.14
C PRO A 111 4.54 -17.97 11.37
N LYS A 112 5.42 -17.18 10.72
CA LYS A 112 6.86 -17.35 10.82
C LYS A 112 7.47 -16.50 11.91
N LEU A 113 8.59 -17.03 12.43
CA LEU A 113 9.47 -16.33 13.35
C LEU A 113 10.67 -15.80 12.57
N GLY A 114 11.07 -14.56 12.86
CA GLY A 114 12.19 -13.90 12.21
C GLY A 114 11.88 -13.34 10.82
N LEU A 115 12.68 -12.34 10.44
CA LEU A 115 12.43 -11.47 9.29
C LEU A 115 12.43 -12.20 7.95
N ASN A 116 13.50 -12.96 7.66
CA ASN A 116 13.68 -13.60 6.35
C ASN A 116 12.59 -14.64 6.06
N LYS A 117 12.23 -15.45 7.06
CA LYS A 117 11.18 -16.47 6.92
C LYS A 117 9.82 -15.81 6.70
N MET A 118 9.53 -14.72 7.41
CA MET A 118 8.30 -13.94 7.22
C MET A 118 8.23 -13.32 5.83
N MET A 119 9.32 -12.74 5.31
CA MET A 119 9.35 -12.20 3.95
C MET A 119 9.12 -13.30 2.91
N GLN A 120 9.76 -14.46 3.07
CA GLN A 120 9.58 -15.58 2.16
C GLN A 120 8.15 -16.11 2.17
N GLU A 121 7.53 -16.22 3.35
CA GLU A 121 6.15 -16.69 3.51
C GLU A 121 5.12 -15.79 2.80
N HIS A 122 5.31 -14.47 2.87
CA HIS A 122 4.34 -13.51 2.34
C HIS A 122 4.73 -12.92 0.98
N ALA A 123 5.77 -13.45 0.31
CA ALA A 123 6.26 -12.90 -0.96
C ALA A 123 5.16 -12.90 -2.04
N ASP A 124 4.52 -14.06 -2.26
CA ASP A 124 3.46 -14.22 -3.26
C ASP A 124 2.22 -13.38 -2.91
N GLU A 125 1.86 -13.33 -1.62
CA GLU A 125 0.74 -12.53 -1.12
C GLU A 125 0.97 -11.03 -1.38
N VAL A 126 2.17 -10.53 -1.07
CA VAL A 126 2.56 -9.15 -1.30
C VAL A 126 2.60 -8.81 -2.78
N GLN A 127 3.18 -9.69 -3.60
CA GLN A 127 3.22 -9.51 -5.04
C GLN A 127 1.80 -9.45 -5.63
N GLY A 128 0.93 -10.38 -5.25
CA GLY A 128 -0.47 -10.38 -5.66
C GLY A 128 -1.20 -9.10 -5.23
N TRP A 129 -0.97 -8.64 -4.00
CA TRP A 129 -1.56 -7.40 -3.50
C TRP A 129 -1.10 -6.16 -4.29
N ILE A 130 0.20 -6.06 -4.59
CA ILE A 130 0.76 -4.97 -5.42
C ILE A 130 0.14 -5.01 -6.83
N LEU A 131 0.18 -6.17 -7.50
CA LEU A 131 -0.34 -6.32 -8.87
C LEU A 131 -1.84 -6.01 -8.95
N SER A 132 -2.61 -6.43 -7.94
CA SER A 132 -4.05 -6.15 -7.90
C SER A 132 -4.35 -4.64 -7.91
N ARG A 133 -3.51 -3.83 -7.23
CA ARG A 133 -3.66 -2.37 -7.15
C ARG A 133 -3.27 -1.68 -8.45
N VAL A 134 -2.18 -2.10 -9.08
CA VAL A 134 -1.78 -1.58 -10.40
C VAL A 134 -2.86 -1.88 -11.43
N SER A 135 -3.36 -3.13 -11.47
CA SER A 135 -4.38 -3.53 -12.45
C SER A 135 -5.75 -2.86 -12.26
N ALA A 136 -6.12 -2.50 -11.02
CA ALA A 136 -7.37 -1.81 -10.74
C ALA A 136 -7.37 -0.38 -11.32
N THR A 137 -6.22 0.30 -11.30
CA THR A 137 -6.05 1.62 -11.89
C THR A 137 -6.10 1.58 -13.41
N SER A 138 -5.45 0.60 -14.05
CA SER A 138 -5.45 0.48 -15.52
C SER A 138 -6.83 0.18 -16.13
N ARG A 139 -7.78 -0.36 -15.34
CA ARG A 139 -9.14 -0.68 -15.80
C ARG A 139 -10.11 0.50 -15.69
N GLY A 140 -9.70 1.62 -15.12
CA GLY A 140 -10.55 2.80 -14.91
C GLY A 140 -10.72 3.73 -16.13
N ASP A 141 -10.10 3.42 -17.28
CA ASP A 141 -10.00 4.34 -18.44
C ASP A 141 -10.60 3.78 -19.74
N THR A 142 -11.39 2.70 -19.67
CA THR A 142 -12.18 2.24 -20.82
C THR A 142 -13.62 2.71 -20.67
N THR A 143 -13.92 3.89 -21.19
CA THR A 143 -15.27 4.16 -21.68
C THR A 143 -15.53 3.18 -22.82
N GLU A 144 -16.30 2.13 -22.55
CA GLU A 144 -16.91 1.33 -23.62
C GLU A 144 -17.93 2.25 -24.32
N GLU A 145 -17.44 3.04 -25.27
CA GLU A 145 -18.28 3.67 -26.30
C GLU A 145 -18.70 2.54 -27.25
N GLU A 146 -19.81 1.86 -26.93
CA GLU A 146 -20.54 1.06 -27.91
C GLU A 146 -21.30 2.02 -28.83
N ASP A 147 -20.63 2.53 -29.87
CA ASP A 147 -21.30 3.17 -31.00
C ASP A 147 -21.18 2.30 -32.27
N GLU A 148 -22.30 2.29 -32.99
CA GLU A 148 -22.86 1.31 -33.92
C GLU A 148 -22.20 1.18 -35.32
N ASP A 149 -22.60 0.11 -36.01
CA ASP A 149 -23.00 0.02 -37.44
C ASP A 149 -22.16 -0.90 -38.35
N ASP A 150 -22.84 -1.89 -38.96
CA ASP A 150 -22.81 -2.06 -40.42
C ASP A 150 -23.84 -3.10 -40.90
N GLY A 151 -24.94 -2.59 -41.45
CA GLY A 151 -25.43 -2.91 -42.80
C GLY A 151 -25.72 -4.36 -43.20
N ASN A 152 -27.01 -4.67 -43.45
CA ASN A 152 -27.35 -5.55 -44.57
C ASN A 152 -28.53 -5.03 -45.39
N GLY A 153 -28.25 -4.75 -46.66
CA GLY A 153 -29.16 -4.17 -47.63
C GLY A 153 -30.18 -5.15 -48.21
N ILE A 154 -31.36 -4.61 -48.48
CA ILE A 154 -32.18 -4.72 -49.70
C ILE A 154 -32.15 -6.05 -50.49
N GLY A 155 -33.33 -6.67 -50.60
CA GLY A 155 -33.79 -7.26 -51.87
C GLY A 155 -34.62 -8.54 -51.75
N GLY A 156 -35.95 -8.47 -52.01
CA GLY A 156 -36.76 -9.69 -52.07
C GLY A 156 -38.29 -9.57 -52.25
N VAL A 157 -38.73 -8.87 -53.30
CA VAL A 157 -39.89 -9.18 -54.18
C VAL A 157 -41.26 -9.62 -53.57
N ARG A 158 -42.28 -8.79 -53.86
CA ARG A 158 -43.73 -9.11 -53.83
C ARG A 158 -44.12 -10.16 -54.88
N ALA A 159 -44.94 -11.14 -54.50
CA ALA A 159 -46.02 -11.78 -55.29
C ALA A 159 -46.65 -12.89 -54.41
N GLY A 160 -47.96 -13.10 -54.26
CA GLY A 160 -49.19 -12.48 -54.72
C GLY A 160 -50.34 -13.05 -53.88
#